data_AF-A0A9P5UV60-F1
#
_entry.id   AF-A0A9P5UV60-F1
#
_cell.length_a   1.000
_cell.length_b   1.000
_cell.length_c   1.000
_cell.angle_alpha   90.00
_cell.angle_beta   90.00
_cell.angle_gamma   90.00
#
_symmetry.space_group_name_H-M   'P 1'
#
loop_
_entity.id
_entity.type
_entity.pdbx_description
1 polymer ?
#
loop_
_entity_poly.entity_id
_entity_poly.type
_entity_poly.pdbx_seq_one_letter_code
_entity_poly.pdbx_strand_id
1 'polypeptide(L)'
;MLSKFPIKRSTHHLLPSPKGELACAIHATLDVYGKEVDVIVSHNGQEEDLLDRQLQTTELGRIMRESDNPFLFLGYVVTTPGKGQEIYEMLMDGGHVHDIEVSDWDRWCQYLAFRGVKRTGYARISHGGITDTEIQVGKYQLLEDHPTSWDRSQSIEDFKKEETYAQISEHQVPEGLRFPSMFYGEGVRKHRFHVFDRPYYYA
;
A
#
# COMPACT_ATOMS: atom_id res chain seq x y z
N MET A 1 11.40 -6.09 -6.23
CA MET A 1 11.36 -5.67 -4.81
C MET A 1 12.78 -5.51 -4.31
N LEU A 2 13.07 -4.44 -3.58
CA LEU A 2 14.35 -4.24 -2.88
C LEU A 2 14.05 -4.13 -1.38
N SER A 3 14.88 -4.76 -0.55
CA SER A 3 14.72 -4.72 0.90
C SER A 3 16.06 -4.50 1.59
N LYS A 4 16.07 -3.64 2.62
CA LYS A 4 17.19 -3.51 3.56
C LYS A 4 17.18 -4.66 4.60
N PHE A 5 16.02 -5.25 4.83
CA PHE A 5 15.82 -6.36 5.75
C PHE A 5 16.01 -7.71 5.05
N PRO A 6 16.51 -8.75 5.74
CA PRO A 6 16.64 -10.09 5.15
C PRO A 6 15.31 -10.62 4.62
N ILE A 7 15.33 -11.19 3.40
CA ILE A 7 14.19 -11.93 2.85
C ILE A 7 14.33 -13.38 3.32
N LYS A 8 13.41 -13.85 4.17
CA LYS A 8 13.43 -15.24 4.68
C LYS A 8 12.89 -16.23 3.67
N ARG A 9 11.86 -15.83 2.92
CA ARG A 9 11.21 -16.63 1.86
C ARG A 9 10.52 -15.71 0.86
N SER A 10 10.40 -16.19 -0.38
CA SER A 10 9.68 -15.49 -1.44
C SER A 10 8.99 -16.47 -2.38
N THR A 11 7.79 -16.15 -2.80
CA THR A 11 7.03 -16.85 -3.84
C THR A 11 6.72 -15.90 -5.00
N HIS A 12 6.72 -16.44 -6.21
CA HIS A 12 6.39 -15.71 -7.43
C HIS A 12 5.07 -16.24 -7.97
N HIS A 13 4.16 -15.33 -8.28
CA HIS A 13 2.80 -15.65 -8.73
C HIS A 13 2.63 -15.15 -10.16
N LEU A 14 2.29 -16.05 -11.08
CA LEU A 14 1.68 -15.68 -12.35
C LEU A 14 0.17 -15.57 -12.08
N LEU A 15 -0.37 -14.37 -12.18
CA LEU A 15 -1.77 -14.13 -11.83
C LEU A 15 -2.70 -14.61 -12.97
N PRO A 16 -3.94 -15.04 -12.67
CA PRO A 16 -4.86 -15.55 -13.69
C PRO A 16 -5.13 -14.53 -14.78
N SER A 17 -5.02 -14.94 -16.04
CA SER A 17 -5.18 -14.06 -17.21
C SER A 17 -5.73 -14.83 -18.41
N PRO A 18 -6.96 -15.39 -18.33
CA PRO A 18 -7.56 -16.13 -19.45
C PRO A 18 -7.71 -15.31 -20.74
N LYS A 19 -7.64 -13.98 -20.67
CA LYS A 19 -7.77 -13.07 -21.81
C LYS A 19 -6.44 -12.50 -22.29
N GLY A 20 -5.35 -12.80 -21.58
CA GLY A 20 -3.99 -12.54 -21.99
C GLY A 20 -3.36 -11.29 -21.40
N GLU A 21 -4.01 -10.62 -20.44
CA GLU A 21 -3.41 -9.53 -19.69
C GLU A 21 -2.44 -10.08 -18.64
N LEU A 22 -1.23 -10.42 -19.07
CA LEU A 22 -0.21 -11.03 -18.21
C LEU A 22 0.10 -10.13 -17.02
N ALA A 23 -0.05 -10.70 -15.83
CA ALA A 23 0.17 -10.02 -14.57
C ALA A 23 0.96 -10.92 -13.62
N CYS A 24 1.74 -10.30 -12.74
CA CYS A 24 2.56 -11.03 -11.79
C CYS A 24 2.59 -10.37 -10.41
N ALA A 25 2.92 -11.19 -9.41
CA ALA A 25 3.19 -10.72 -8.07
C ALA A 25 4.37 -11.45 -7.43
N ILE A 26 5.09 -10.75 -6.55
CA ILE A 26 6.14 -11.30 -5.70
C ILE A 26 5.70 -11.13 -4.26
N HIS A 27 5.47 -12.23 -3.57
CA HIS A 27 5.17 -12.23 -2.14
C HIS A 27 6.42 -12.67 -1.39
N ALA A 28 6.87 -11.87 -0.44
CA ALA A 28 8.06 -12.15 0.35
C ALA A 28 7.83 -11.87 1.83
N THR A 29 8.41 -12.73 2.67
CA THR A 29 8.47 -12.50 4.11
C THR A 29 9.83 -11.92 4.47
N LEU A 30 9.81 -10.74 5.10
CA LEU A 30 10.99 -10.03 5.58
C LEU A 30 11.19 -10.27 7.08
N ASP A 31 12.44 -10.33 7.52
CA ASP A 31 12.81 -10.26 8.94
C ASP A 31 13.08 -8.81 9.35
N VAL A 32 12.07 -8.15 9.92
CA VAL A 32 12.14 -6.75 10.33
C VAL A 32 12.37 -6.71 11.85
N TYR A 33 13.64 -6.61 12.24
CA TYR A 33 14.08 -6.58 13.64
C TYR A 33 13.58 -7.78 14.47
N GLY A 34 13.57 -8.99 13.91
CA GLY A 34 13.13 -10.22 14.58
C GLY A 34 11.64 -10.52 14.42
N LYS A 35 10.86 -9.66 13.73
CA LYS A 35 9.45 -9.88 13.40
C LYS A 35 9.28 -10.19 11.91
N GLU A 36 8.54 -11.24 11.59
CA GLU A 36 8.17 -11.55 10.20
C GLU A 36 7.12 -10.56 9.70
N VAL A 37 7.39 -9.94 8.55
CA VAL A 37 6.46 -9.05 7.85
C VAL A 37 6.31 -9.51 6.41
N ASP A 38 5.08 -9.73 5.99
CA ASP A 38 4.79 -10.11 4.61
C ASP A 38 4.63 -8.86 3.74
N VAL A 39 5.28 -8.88 2.57
CA VAL A 39 5.22 -7.82 1.57
C VAL A 39 4.89 -8.46 0.24
N ILE A 40 3.85 -7.96 -0.43
CA ILE A 40 3.55 -8.33 -1.81
C ILE A 40 3.72 -7.12 -2.73
N VAL A 41 4.41 -7.35 -3.84
CA VAL A 41 4.54 -6.38 -4.93
C VAL A 41 3.88 -6.96 -6.17
N SER A 42 2.90 -6.26 -6.75
CA SER A 42 2.19 -6.73 -7.95
C SER A 42 2.17 -5.72 -9.09
N HIS A 43 2.02 -6.24 -10.29
CA HIS A 43 1.64 -5.46 -11.46
C HIS A 43 0.51 -6.19 -12.18
N ASN A 44 -0.69 -5.63 -12.11
CA ASN A 44 -1.89 -6.20 -12.71
C ASN A 44 -1.97 -5.86 -14.21
N GLY A 45 -2.93 -6.50 -14.88
CA GLY A 45 -3.40 -6.12 -16.21
C GLY A 45 -3.89 -4.69 -16.25
N GLN A 46 -3.97 -4.16 -17.46
CA GLN A 46 -4.37 -2.80 -17.75
C GLN A 46 -5.90 -2.70 -17.89
N GLU A 47 -6.44 -2.02 -18.90
CA GLU A 47 -7.88 -1.78 -19.04
C GLU A 47 -8.58 -2.74 -20.00
N GLU A 48 -7.81 -3.59 -20.69
CA GLU A 48 -8.22 -4.34 -21.87
C GLU A 48 -9.31 -5.37 -21.55
N ASP A 49 -9.23 -6.07 -20.41
CA ASP A 49 -10.23 -7.04 -20.01
C ASP A 49 -10.55 -6.99 -18.51
N LEU A 50 -11.81 -6.69 -18.20
CA LEU A 50 -12.28 -6.61 -16.82
C LEU A 50 -12.17 -7.97 -16.08
N LEU A 51 -12.37 -9.09 -16.78
CA LEU A 51 -12.30 -10.42 -16.15
C LEU A 51 -10.90 -10.73 -15.65
N ASP A 52 -9.88 -10.40 -16.45
CA ASP A 52 -8.49 -10.59 -16.05
C ASP A 52 -8.19 -9.74 -14.80
N ARG A 53 -8.56 -8.45 -14.78
CA ARG A 53 -8.42 -7.61 -13.59
C ARG A 53 -9.13 -8.16 -12.36
N GLN A 54 -10.36 -8.64 -12.50
CA GLN A 54 -11.14 -9.22 -11.40
C GLN A 54 -10.43 -10.46 -10.82
N LEU A 55 -9.99 -11.39 -11.68
CA LEU A 55 -9.35 -12.64 -11.24
C LEU A 55 -7.99 -12.38 -10.60
N GLN A 56 -7.20 -11.47 -11.16
CA GLN A 56 -5.90 -11.06 -10.62
C GLN A 56 -6.06 -10.43 -9.23
N THR A 57 -7.02 -9.52 -9.11
CA THR A 57 -7.29 -8.82 -7.84
C THR A 57 -7.86 -9.78 -6.79
N THR A 58 -8.71 -10.73 -7.20
CA THR A 58 -9.22 -11.79 -6.33
C THR A 58 -8.08 -12.62 -5.75
N GLU A 59 -7.12 -13.04 -6.59
CA GLU A 59 -5.99 -13.84 -6.13
C GLU A 59 -5.06 -13.05 -5.20
N LEU A 60 -4.81 -11.77 -5.48
CA LEU A 60 -4.08 -10.89 -4.57
C LEU A 60 -4.79 -10.75 -3.22
N GLY A 61 -6.10 -10.52 -3.23
CA GLY A 61 -6.94 -10.48 -2.03
C GLY A 61 -6.82 -11.76 -1.21
N ARG A 62 -6.90 -12.93 -1.85
CA ARG A 62 -6.73 -14.23 -1.21
C ARG A 62 -5.35 -14.37 -0.53
N ILE A 63 -4.27 -14.04 -1.24
CA ILE A 63 -2.90 -14.13 -0.70
C ILE A 63 -2.74 -13.22 0.52
N MET A 64 -3.19 -11.97 0.44
CA MET A 64 -3.12 -11.02 1.57
C MET A 64 -3.96 -11.48 2.76
N ARG A 65 -5.16 -11.98 2.50
CA ARG A 65 -6.07 -12.46 3.54
C ARG A 65 -5.57 -13.74 4.20
N GLU A 66 -4.84 -14.61 3.51
CA GLU A 66 -4.32 -15.85 4.11
C GLU A 66 -3.15 -15.64 5.07
N SER A 67 -2.38 -14.56 4.92
CA SER A 67 -1.28 -14.26 5.83
C SER A 67 -1.75 -13.89 7.25
N ASP A 68 -1.05 -14.42 8.25
CA ASP A 68 -1.24 -14.06 9.67
C ASP A 68 -0.22 -13.01 10.15
N ASN A 69 0.75 -12.62 9.30
CA ASN A 69 1.75 -11.61 9.61
C ASN A 69 1.20 -10.19 9.36
N PRO A 70 1.86 -9.15 9.93
CA PRO A 70 1.74 -7.80 9.42
C PRO A 70 2.03 -7.79 7.93
N PHE A 71 1.22 -7.06 7.18
CA PHE A 71 1.18 -7.17 5.73
C PHE A 71 1.31 -5.79 5.07
N LEU A 72 2.13 -5.71 4.03
CA LEU A 72 2.24 -4.55 3.16
C LEU A 72 1.99 -4.95 1.71
N PHE A 73 1.16 -4.18 1.03
CA PHE A 73 0.89 -4.30 -0.40
C PHE A 73 1.44 -3.09 -1.14
N LEU A 74 2.11 -3.33 -2.26
CA LEU A 74 2.55 -2.31 -3.22
C LEU A 74 2.17 -2.79 -4.62
N GLY A 75 1.22 -2.13 -5.27
CA GLY A 75 0.67 -2.65 -6.52
C GLY A 75 0.50 -1.58 -7.58
N TYR A 76 0.72 -2.02 -8.82
CA TYR A 76 0.12 -1.38 -9.99
C TYR A 76 -1.23 -2.07 -10.27
N VAL A 77 -2.35 -1.43 -9.92
CA VAL A 77 -3.73 -1.92 -10.07
C VAL A 77 -4.57 -0.84 -10.77
N VAL A 78 -5.12 -1.14 -11.95
CA VAL A 78 -5.88 -0.15 -12.73
C VAL A 78 -7.32 -0.02 -12.21
N THR A 79 -7.52 0.97 -11.35
CA THR A 79 -8.80 1.38 -10.77
C THR A 79 -8.67 2.81 -10.25
N THR A 80 -9.80 3.47 -10.00
CA THR A 80 -9.88 4.62 -9.08
C THR A 80 -10.11 4.15 -7.64
N PRO A 81 -9.65 4.90 -6.62
CA PRO A 81 -9.95 4.60 -5.23
C PRO A 81 -11.39 4.96 -4.86
N GLY A 82 -11.90 4.33 -3.80
CA GLY A 82 -13.14 4.73 -3.15
C GLY A 82 -14.30 3.76 -3.30
N LYS A 83 -15.39 4.06 -2.60
CA LYS A 83 -16.58 3.21 -2.54
C LYS A 83 -17.28 3.14 -3.90
N GLY A 84 -17.74 1.95 -4.27
CA GLY A 84 -18.37 1.65 -5.55
C GLY A 84 -17.40 1.36 -6.68
N GLN A 85 -16.09 1.36 -6.39
CA GLN A 85 -15.05 0.98 -7.35
C GLN A 85 -14.70 -0.50 -7.17
N GLU A 86 -15.25 -1.33 -8.05
CA GLU A 86 -15.24 -2.80 -7.91
C GLU A 86 -13.83 -3.37 -7.65
N ILE A 87 -12.85 -3.07 -8.52
CA ILE A 87 -11.48 -3.60 -8.39
C ILE A 87 -10.81 -3.09 -7.11
N TYR A 88 -11.03 -1.84 -6.74
CA TYR A 88 -10.51 -1.28 -5.50
C TYR A 88 -11.11 -1.96 -4.26
N GLU A 89 -12.42 -2.16 -4.23
CA GLU A 89 -13.11 -2.85 -3.12
C GLU A 89 -12.67 -4.31 -3.04
N MET A 90 -12.56 -5.02 -4.17
CA MET A 90 -12.03 -6.39 -4.20
C MET A 90 -10.61 -6.48 -3.62
N LEU A 91 -9.75 -5.50 -3.91
CA LEU A 91 -8.39 -5.47 -3.38
C LEU A 91 -8.38 -5.22 -1.86
N MET A 92 -9.05 -4.15 -1.42
CA MET A 92 -8.99 -3.71 -0.02
C MET A 92 -9.80 -4.62 0.90
N ASP A 93 -11.04 -4.96 0.53
CA ASP A 93 -11.93 -5.80 1.33
C ASP A 93 -11.59 -7.27 1.21
N GLY A 94 -11.31 -7.73 0.00
CA GLY A 94 -10.87 -9.11 -0.24
C GLY A 94 -9.54 -9.41 0.46
N GLY A 95 -8.61 -8.45 0.48
CA GLY A 95 -7.36 -8.55 1.22
C GLY A 95 -7.48 -8.33 2.72
N HIS A 96 -8.57 -7.72 3.18
CA HIS A 96 -8.75 -7.20 4.54
C HIS A 96 -7.56 -6.32 4.93
N VAL A 97 -7.28 -5.30 4.10
CA VAL A 97 -6.18 -4.36 4.27
C VAL A 97 -6.71 -2.93 4.25
N HIS A 98 -6.05 -2.04 4.99
CA HIS A 98 -6.32 -0.61 4.93
C HIS A 98 -5.62 -0.02 3.71
N ASP A 99 -6.31 0.88 3.02
CA ASP A 99 -5.69 1.74 2.03
C ASP A 99 -4.70 2.70 2.72
N ILE A 100 -3.62 3.07 2.05
CA ILE A 100 -2.67 4.06 2.55
C ILE A 100 -3.29 5.44 2.77
N GLU A 101 -4.33 5.86 2.03
CA GLU A 101 -5.04 7.13 2.26
C GLU A 101 -6.33 7.21 1.41
N VAL A 102 -7.48 6.97 2.03
CA VAL A 102 -8.78 6.95 1.32
C VAL A 102 -9.21 8.30 0.74
N SER A 103 -8.71 9.41 1.29
CA SER A 103 -9.00 10.77 0.77
C SER A 103 -8.14 11.16 -0.43
N ASP A 104 -7.09 10.38 -0.75
CA ASP A 104 -6.30 10.55 -1.97
C ASP A 104 -7.04 9.93 -3.15
N TRP A 105 -8.00 10.70 -3.66
CA TRP A 105 -8.94 10.32 -4.72
C TRP A 105 -8.32 10.34 -6.12
N ASP A 106 -7.21 11.06 -6.31
CA ASP A 106 -6.52 11.25 -7.60
C ASP A 106 -5.41 10.20 -7.82
N ARG A 107 -5.59 9.01 -7.21
CA ARG A 107 -4.73 7.87 -7.48
C ARG A 107 -5.28 7.08 -8.64
N TRP A 108 -4.36 6.74 -9.52
CA TRP A 108 -4.59 5.86 -10.64
C TRP A 108 -3.38 4.93 -10.72
N CYS A 109 -3.63 3.64 -10.90
CA CYS A 109 -2.63 2.58 -10.99
C CYS A 109 -1.83 2.28 -9.72
N GLN A 110 -1.35 3.26 -8.95
CA GLN A 110 -0.43 3.00 -7.84
C GLN A 110 -1.16 2.92 -6.49
N TYR A 111 -0.97 1.80 -5.80
CA TYR A 111 -1.60 1.55 -4.51
C TYR A 111 -0.62 1.04 -3.47
N LEU A 112 -0.74 1.57 -2.26
CA LEU A 112 -0.13 1.04 -1.06
C LEU A 112 -1.27 0.63 -0.11
N ALA A 113 -1.20 -0.57 0.46
CA ALA A 113 -2.15 -1.01 1.48
C ALA A 113 -1.42 -1.74 2.61
N PHE A 114 -2.04 -1.80 3.78
CA PHE A 114 -1.39 -2.32 4.97
C PHE A 114 -2.33 -2.96 5.98
N ARG A 115 -1.80 -3.84 6.81
CA ARG A 115 -2.49 -4.44 7.97
C ARG A 115 -1.46 -4.82 9.04
N GLY A 116 -1.84 -4.72 10.31
CA GLY A 116 -0.99 -5.18 11.44
C GLY A 116 0.26 -4.32 11.65
N VAL A 117 0.30 -3.13 11.04
CA VAL A 117 1.36 -2.12 11.21
C VAL A 117 0.73 -0.76 11.48
N LYS A 118 1.44 0.10 12.20
CA LYS A 118 1.03 1.49 12.38
C LYS A 118 1.53 2.33 11.22
N ARG A 119 0.64 2.81 10.35
CA ARG A 119 0.96 3.85 9.36
C ARG A 119 1.28 5.15 10.10
N THR A 120 2.43 5.75 9.84
CA THR A 120 2.87 7.01 10.48
C THR A 120 2.93 8.18 9.52
N GLY A 121 3.02 7.92 8.22
CA GLY A 121 2.95 8.98 7.24
C GLY A 121 2.77 8.47 5.81
N TYR A 122 2.32 9.38 4.97
CA TYR A 122 2.10 9.18 3.55
C TYR A 122 2.51 10.42 2.77
N ALA A 123 3.16 10.25 1.63
CA ALA A 123 3.52 11.34 0.75
C ALA A 123 3.43 10.94 -0.71
N ARG A 124 2.97 11.87 -1.53
CA ARG A 124 3.14 11.85 -2.98
C ARG A 124 4.29 12.78 -3.37
N ILE A 125 5.25 12.26 -4.12
CA ILE A 125 6.45 12.98 -4.54
C ILE A 125 6.48 12.97 -6.07
N SER A 126 6.71 14.14 -6.66
CA SER A 126 6.88 14.26 -8.10
C SER A 126 8.01 13.36 -8.61
N HIS A 127 7.78 12.73 -9.75
CA HIS A 127 8.74 11.88 -10.45
C HIS A 127 9.93 12.65 -11.06
N GLY A 128 9.92 13.99 -11.02
CA GLY A 128 11.04 14.82 -11.50
C GLY A 128 11.29 14.77 -13.02
N GLY A 129 10.34 14.24 -13.78
CA GLY A 129 10.46 14.01 -15.23
C GLY A 129 11.11 12.68 -15.62
N ILE A 130 11.26 11.73 -14.68
CA ILE A 130 11.96 10.45 -14.92
C ILE A 130 11.01 9.35 -15.41
N THR A 131 9.81 9.30 -14.86
CA THR A 131 8.72 8.36 -15.20
C THR A 131 7.44 9.14 -15.49
N ASP A 132 6.39 8.49 -15.96
CA ASP A 132 5.04 9.08 -16.17
C ASP A 132 4.15 9.04 -14.93
N THR A 133 4.56 8.28 -13.91
CA THR A 133 3.83 8.07 -12.66
C THR A 133 4.57 8.68 -11.47
N GLU A 134 3.85 9.31 -10.54
CA GLU A 134 4.47 9.85 -9.33
C GLU A 134 5.05 8.76 -8.42
N ILE A 135 5.73 9.20 -7.36
CA ILE A 135 6.24 8.32 -6.32
C ILE A 135 5.30 8.40 -5.13
N GLN A 136 4.72 7.28 -4.74
CA GLN A 136 4.01 7.14 -3.46
C GLN A 136 4.93 6.56 -2.39
N VAL A 137 4.93 7.15 -1.20
CA VAL A 137 5.74 6.70 -0.07
C VAL A 137 4.88 6.58 1.18
N GLY A 138 4.72 5.35 1.68
CA GLY A 138 4.15 5.05 2.99
C GLY A 138 5.25 4.84 4.03
N LYS A 139 5.06 5.37 5.24
CA LYS A 139 5.88 5.06 6.42
C LYS A 139 5.07 4.25 7.41
N TYR A 140 5.67 3.17 7.90
CA TYR A 140 5.04 2.23 8.82
C TYR A 140 5.95 1.94 10.01
N GLN A 141 5.35 1.70 11.16
CA GLN A 141 6.01 1.28 12.38
C GLN A 141 5.48 -0.08 12.81
N LEU A 142 6.41 -0.99 13.13
CA LEU A 142 6.11 -2.18 13.90
C LEU A 142 6.18 -1.80 15.36
N LEU A 143 5.07 -1.93 16.06
CA LEU A 143 5.02 -1.72 17.50
C LEU A 143 5.26 -3.07 18.19
N GLU A 144 5.99 -3.07 19.30
CA GLU A 144 6.29 -4.30 20.05
C GLU A 144 5.01 -4.96 20.58
N ASP A 145 4.12 -4.14 21.16
CA ASP A 145 2.87 -4.56 21.81
C ASP A 145 1.68 -4.69 20.85
N HIS A 146 1.86 -4.35 19.57
CA HIS A 146 0.76 -4.45 18.62
C HIS A 146 0.65 -5.91 18.16
N PRO A 147 -0.54 -6.52 18.27
CA PRO A 147 -0.72 -7.88 17.82
C PRO A 147 -0.33 -7.94 16.34
N THR A 148 0.60 -8.84 16.04
CA THR A 148 1.08 -9.12 14.68
C THR A 148 0.03 -9.89 13.89
N SER A 149 -0.77 -10.68 14.60
CA SER A 149 -1.96 -11.35 14.09
C SER A 149 -3.16 -10.40 14.13
N TRP A 150 -3.92 -10.35 13.04
CA TRP A 150 -5.17 -9.62 12.95
C TRP A 150 -6.36 -10.56 13.21
N ASP A 151 -7.50 -9.99 13.62
CA ASP A 151 -8.72 -10.78 13.84
C ASP A 151 -9.43 -11.06 12.51
N ARG A 152 -9.30 -12.29 12.02
CA ARG A 152 -9.92 -12.76 10.76
C ARG A 152 -11.44 -12.73 10.78
N SER A 153 -12.03 -12.74 11.98
CA SER A 153 -13.46 -12.68 12.20
C SER A 153 -14.01 -11.26 12.27
N GLN A 154 -13.15 -10.25 12.34
CA GLN A 154 -13.55 -8.85 12.33
C GLN A 154 -14.24 -8.49 11.01
N SER A 155 -15.41 -7.85 11.13
CA SER A 155 -16.17 -7.33 9.99
C SER A 155 -15.35 -6.29 9.22
N ILE A 156 -15.64 -6.11 7.93
CA ILE A 156 -14.98 -5.08 7.12
C ILE A 156 -15.32 -3.68 7.65
N GLU A 157 -16.55 -3.48 8.10
CA GLU A 157 -17.02 -2.22 8.68
C GLU A 157 -16.23 -1.86 9.95
N ASP A 158 -16.01 -2.82 10.84
CA ASP A 158 -15.22 -2.60 12.06
C ASP A 158 -13.74 -2.43 11.76
N PHE A 159 -13.24 -3.11 10.73
CA PHE A 159 -11.86 -3.00 10.32
C PHE A 159 -11.57 -1.62 9.70
N LYS A 160 -12.46 -1.09 8.86
CA LYS A 160 -12.27 0.19 8.16
C LYS A 160 -12.64 1.44 8.97
N LYS A 161 -12.63 1.38 10.31
CA LYS A 161 -12.96 2.54 11.17
C LYS A 161 -12.17 3.79 10.79
N GLU A 162 -12.89 4.90 10.64
CA GLU A 162 -12.36 6.20 10.21
C GLU A 162 -11.23 6.73 11.10
N GLU A 163 -11.20 6.36 12.38
CA GLU A 163 -10.14 6.71 13.33
C GLU A 163 -8.74 6.30 12.82
N THR A 164 -8.66 5.23 12.02
CA THR A 164 -7.42 4.78 11.35
C THR A 164 -6.83 5.87 10.43
N TYR A 165 -7.67 6.78 9.95
CA TYR A 165 -7.33 7.86 9.01
C TYR A 165 -7.27 9.24 9.66
N ALA A 166 -7.34 9.33 10.99
CA ALA A 166 -7.16 10.58 11.71
C ALA A 166 -5.74 11.14 11.49
N GLN A 167 -5.66 12.29 10.82
CA GLN A 167 -4.40 12.97 10.58
C GLN A 167 -3.96 13.79 11.79
N ILE A 168 -2.65 13.83 12.02
CA ILE A 168 -2.02 14.73 13.00
C ILE A 168 -1.15 15.77 12.29
N SER A 169 -0.94 16.89 12.95
CA SER A 169 -0.06 17.92 12.42
C SER A 169 1.41 17.52 12.57
N GLU A 170 2.25 17.92 11.61
CA GLU A 170 3.68 17.59 11.59
C GLU A 170 4.43 17.99 12.87
N HIS A 171 4.03 19.06 13.54
CA HIS A 171 4.65 19.49 14.80
C HIS A 171 4.50 18.46 15.92
N GLN A 172 3.48 17.62 15.86
CA GLN A 172 3.22 16.53 16.81
C GLN A 172 4.02 15.26 16.46
N VAL A 173 4.57 15.19 15.24
CA VAL A 173 5.32 14.04 14.75
C VAL A 173 6.76 14.12 15.23
N PRO A 174 7.34 13.07 15.82
CA PRO A 174 8.76 13.01 16.14
C PRO A 174 9.64 13.27 14.91
N GLU A 175 10.72 14.03 15.06
CA GLU A 175 11.55 14.47 13.94
C GLU A 175 12.05 13.31 13.06
N GLY A 176 12.48 12.19 13.67
CA GLY A 176 12.93 11.01 12.92
C GLY A 176 11.85 10.32 12.08
N LEU A 177 10.57 10.62 12.31
CA LEU A 177 9.44 10.09 11.54
C LEU A 177 8.94 11.07 10.48
N ARG A 178 9.37 12.33 10.51
CA ARG A 178 9.01 13.33 9.50
C ARG A 178 9.65 12.99 8.15
N PHE A 179 8.96 13.34 7.07
CA PHE A 179 9.56 13.28 5.74
C PHE A 179 10.62 14.37 5.59
N PRO A 180 11.63 14.16 4.73
CA PRO A 180 12.70 15.15 4.54
C PRO A 180 12.13 16.50 4.07
N SER A 181 12.50 17.57 4.78
CA SER A 181 12.02 18.91 4.47
C SER A 181 12.48 19.44 3.10
N MET A 182 13.52 18.84 2.52
CA MET A 182 14.04 19.20 1.20
C MET A 182 13.07 18.98 0.04
N PHE A 183 11.94 18.28 0.27
CA PHE A 183 10.89 18.08 -0.73
C PHE A 183 9.75 19.11 -0.65
N TYR A 184 9.75 20.00 0.33
CA TYR A 184 8.78 21.11 0.39
C TYR A 184 9.05 22.18 -0.69
N GLY A 185 8.00 22.89 -1.10
CA GLY A 185 8.10 23.98 -2.08
C GLY A 185 8.63 23.51 -3.43
N GLU A 186 9.68 24.16 -3.94
CA GLU A 186 10.34 23.78 -5.19
C GLU A 186 11.02 22.39 -5.13
N GLY A 187 11.23 21.87 -3.92
CA GLY A 187 11.86 20.59 -3.66
C GLY A 187 13.33 20.55 -4.10
N VAL A 188 13.78 19.36 -4.51
CA VAL A 188 15.17 19.10 -4.89
C VAL A 188 15.22 18.31 -6.19
N ARG A 189 16.02 18.79 -7.17
CA ARG A 189 16.17 18.12 -8.48
C ARG A 189 14.81 17.81 -9.15
N LYS A 190 13.86 18.75 -9.05
CA LYS A 190 12.45 18.64 -9.52
C LYS A 190 11.57 17.63 -8.77
N HIS A 191 12.10 16.95 -7.76
CA HIS A 191 11.30 16.14 -6.84
C HIS A 191 10.81 17.01 -5.70
N ARG A 192 9.49 17.10 -5.55
CA ARG A 192 8.81 17.85 -4.50
C ARG A 192 7.55 17.11 -4.07
N PHE A 193 7.01 17.43 -2.90
CA PHE A 193 5.67 16.96 -2.56
C PHE A 193 4.68 17.44 -3.62
N HIS A 194 3.84 16.52 -4.07
CA HIS A 194 2.91 16.69 -5.19
C HIS A 194 1.52 16.22 -4.77
N VAL A 195 0.48 16.70 -5.46
CA VAL A 195 -0.96 16.53 -5.13
C VAL A 195 -1.39 17.24 -3.84
N PHE A 196 -0.64 17.09 -2.75
CA PHE A 196 -0.99 17.66 -1.43
C PHE A 196 -0.02 18.73 -0.92
N ASP A 197 1.03 19.08 -1.67
CA ASP A 197 2.15 20.01 -1.31
C ASP A 197 2.91 19.71 -0.01
N ARG A 198 2.43 18.73 0.77
CA ARG A 198 2.98 18.26 2.04
C ARG A 198 2.61 16.79 2.27
N PRO A 199 3.37 16.06 3.12
CA PRO A 199 2.99 14.75 3.59
C PRO A 199 1.80 14.80 4.55
N TYR A 200 1.12 13.68 4.67
CA TYR A 200 0.17 13.39 5.75
C TYR A 200 0.84 12.54 6.82
N TYR A 201 0.40 12.73 8.06
CA TYR A 201 0.89 12.02 9.22
C TYR A 201 -0.28 11.54 10.08
N TYR A 202 -0.08 10.43 10.79
CA TYR A 202 -1.14 9.74 11.52
C TYR A 202 -0.70 9.41 12.95
N ALA A 203 -1.66 9.45 13.87
CA ALA A 203 -1.45 9.25 15.31
C ALA A 203 -1.06 7.82 15.67
#